data_AF-A0AAW5UUH5-F1
#
_entry.id   AF-A0AAW5UUH5-F1
#
_cell.length_a   1.000
_cell.length_b   1.000
_cell.length_c   1.000
_cell.angle_alpha   90.00
_cell.angle_beta   90.00
_cell.angle_gamma   90.00
#
_symmetry.space_group_name_H-M   'P 1'
#
loop_
_entity.id
_entity.type
_entity.pdbx_description
1 polymer ?
#
loop_
_entity_poly.entity_id
_entity_poly.type
_entity_poly.pdbx_seq_one_letter_code
_entity_poly.pdbx_strand_id
1 'polypeptide(L)'
;MVITFIVYIEHHHFLEELCVLSDAASSLIANITHSYNTNLILSISIVIVALLDIIIFTYQMNQKKKLTIRRMKGDMNEIQAEIATTKDNYTQKLTEVSQKLELLIKKDQTVINRQKEELASKNNRIKEHTKDIAAISDGLKSLYYILNNEEDLKLDKQQIENITKCYSLIDEDFVTLLEHLNGKPITPKEEMLCILWRIGKDKESVMKILGLSKDGYRQLKFRTLKKLKQETSFKHFCDNLE
;
A
#
# COMPACT_ATOMS: atom_id res chain seq x y z
N MET A 1 33.05 -41.24 -8.80
CA MET A 1 34.17 -41.56 -9.71
C MET A 1 35.53 -41.40 -9.05
N VAL A 2 35.85 -40.27 -8.41
CA VAL A 2 37.21 -40.01 -7.85
C VAL A 2 37.60 -41.01 -6.74
N ILE A 3 36.71 -41.34 -5.81
CA ILE A 3 36.99 -42.31 -4.73
C ILE A 3 37.23 -43.72 -5.28
N THR A 4 36.47 -44.13 -6.31
CA THR A 4 36.63 -45.42 -6.98
C THR A 4 37.98 -45.51 -7.70
N PHE A 5 38.45 -44.39 -8.27
CA PHE A 5 39.73 -44.30 -8.97
C PHE A 5 40.92 -44.34 -8.01
N ILE A 6 40.83 -43.68 -6.85
CA ILE A 6 41.86 -43.72 -5.80
C ILE A 6 42.00 -45.15 -5.24
N VAL A 7 40.89 -45.82 -4.95
CA VAL A 7 40.91 -47.21 -4.47
C VAL A 7 41.46 -48.16 -5.53
N TYR A 8 41.19 -47.91 -6.82
CA TYR A 8 41.74 -48.70 -7.93
C TYR A 8 43.26 -48.52 -8.07
N ILE A 9 43.77 -47.28 -7.96
CA ILE A 9 45.21 -46.98 -8.02
C ILE A 9 45.94 -47.60 -6.83
N GLU A 10 45.41 -47.48 -5.60
CA GLU A 10 46.02 -48.07 -4.40
C GLU A 10 46.04 -49.61 -4.49
N HIS A 11 45.02 -50.22 -5.10
CA HIS A 11 44.98 -51.67 -5.30
C HIS A 11 45.94 -52.14 -6.40
N HIS A 12 46.13 -51.35 -7.46
CA HIS A 12 47.09 -51.63 -8.52
C HIS A 12 48.54 -51.52 -8.04
N HIS A 13 48.86 -50.49 -7.26
CA HIS A 13 50.20 -50.29 -6.69
C HIS A 13 50.56 -51.42 -5.71
N PHE A 14 49.58 -51.92 -4.95
CA PHE A 14 49.76 -53.08 -4.07
C PHE A 14 49.97 -54.39 -4.85
N LEU A 15 49.31 -54.55 -6.00
CA LEU A 15 49.51 -55.70 -6.90
C LEU A 15 50.90 -55.67 -7.55
N GLU A 16 51.39 -54.50 -7.96
CA GLU A 16 52.76 -54.33 -8.47
C GLU A 16 53.80 -54.67 -7.41
N GLU A 17 53.64 -54.20 -6.16
CA GLU A 17 54.58 -54.53 -5.07
C GLU A 17 54.55 -56.03 -4.73
N LEU A 18 53.39 -56.69 -4.77
CA LEU A 18 53.25 -58.14 -4.59
C LEU A 18 53.89 -58.93 -5.73
N CYS A 19 53.77 -58.46 -6.98
CA CYS A 19 54.44 -59.07 -8.13
C CYS A 19 55.95 -58.94 -8.03
N VAL A 20 56.47 -57.77 -7.63
CA VAL A 20 57.92 -57.57 -7.40
C VAL A 20 58.42 -58.47 -6.26
N LEU A 21 57.63 -58.66 -5.19
CA LEU A 21 57.97 -59.58 -4.12
C LEU A 21 57.91 -61.05 -4.55
N SER A 22 56.94 -61.40 -5.39
CA SER A 22 56.78 -62.75 -5.97
C SER A 22 57.93 -63.08 -6.92
N ASP A 23 58.37 -62.12 -7.72
CA ASP A 23 59.51 -62.27 -8.63
C ASP A 23 60.82 -62.34 -7.84
N ALA A 24 60.97 -61.53 -6.79
CA ALA A 24 62.10 -61.63 -5.87
C ALA A 24 62.13 -63.00 -5.16
N ALA A 25 60.98 -63.49 -4.67
CA ALA A 25 60.85 -64.80 -4.05
C ALA A 25 61.12 -65.94 -5.05
N SER A 26 60.63 -65.84 -6.29
CA SER A 26 60.85 -66.81 -7.36
C SER A 26 62.32 -66.85 -7.81
N SER A 27 62.98 -65.70 -7.88
CA SER A 27 64.43 -65.62 -8.17
C SER A 27 65.27 -66.25 -7.07
N LEU A 28 64.85 -66.10 -5.81
CA LEU A 28 65.49 -66.73 -4.66
C LEU A 28 65.31 -68.26 -4.74
N ILE A 29 64.07 -68.73 -4.98
CA ILE A 29 63.74 -70.16 -5.14
C ILE A 29 64.52 -70.80 -6.31
N ALA A 30 64.66 -70.11 -7.44
CA ALA A 30 65.41 -70.59 -8.61
C ALA A 30 66.90 -70.78 -8.30
N ASN A 31 67.51 -69.89 -7.52
CA ASN A 31 68.91 -69.95 -7.11
C ASN A 31 69.20 -71.05 -6.05
N ILE A 32 68.16 -71.63 -5.46
CA ILE A 32 68.22 -72.59 -4.33
C ILE A 32 68.19 -74.06 -4.78
N THR A 33 67.86 -74.34 -6.04
CA THR A 33 67.65 -75.71 -6.58
C THR A 33 68.90 -76.63 -6.57
N HIS A 34 70.03 -76.23 -5.97
CA HIS A 34 71.29 -76.98 -6.07
C HIS A 34 71.99 -77.40 -4.75
N SER A 35 71.43 -77.18 -3.55
CA SER A 35 72.07 -77.67 -2.29
C SER A 35 71.08 -77.88 -1.14
N TYR A 36 70.99 -79.11 -0.61
CA TYR A 36 70.19 -79.44 0.58
C TYR A 36 70.93 -79.01 1.85
N ASN A 37 70.54 -77.86 2.43
CA ASN A 37 71.07 -77.36 3.69
C ASN A 37 69.91 -76.90 4.59
N THR A 38 69.78 -77.47 5.79
CA THR A 38 68.65 -77.27 6.73
C THR A 38 68.46 -75.80 7.14
N ASN A 39 69.53 -75.01 7.19
CA ASN A 39 69.48 -73.56 7.45
C ASN A 39 68.68 -72.79 6.39
N LEU A 40 68.62 -73.32 5.16
CA LEU A 40 67.97 -72.67 4.03
C LEU A 40 66.44 -72.87 4.09
N ILE A 41 65.97 -74.05 4.50
CA ILE A 41 64.56 -74.34 4.77
C ILE A 41 64.03 -73.47 5.93
N LEU A 42 64.84 -73.27 6.97
CA LEU A 42 64.50 -72.39 8.09
C LEU A 42 64.33 -70.94 7.60
N SER A 43 65.24 -70.46 6.74
CA SER A 43 65.18 -69.09 6.20
C SER A 43 63.94 -68.85 5.34
N ILE A 44 63.54 -69.83 4.51
CA ILE A 44 62.31 -69.75 3.70
C ILE A 44 61.07 -69.73 4.61
N SER A 45 61.05 -70.55 5.66
CA SER A 45 59.92 -70.62 6.60
C SER A 45 59.72 -69.29 7.34
N ILE A 46 60.81 -68.63 7.75
CA ILE A 46 60.76 -67.30 8.40
C ILE A 46 60.19 -66.25 7.44
N VAL A 47 60.62 -66.26 6.16
CA VAL A 47 60.11 -65.33 5.15
C VAL A 47 58.61 -65.55 4.91
N ILE A 48 58.15 -66.79 4.81
CA ILE A 48 56.73 -67.09 4.62
C ILE A 48 55.89 -66.60 5.80
N VAL A 49 56.33 -66.82 7.03
CA VAL A 49 55.62 -66.33 8.23
C VAL A 49 55.57 -64.81 8.26
N ALA A 50 56.68 -64.12 7.97
CA ALA A 50 56.71 -62.66 7.90
C ALA A 50 55.77 -62.10 6.81
N LEU A 51 55.65 -62.78 5.66
CA LEU A 51 54.71 -62.39 4.61
C LEU A 51 53.25 -62.60 5.04
N LEU A 52 52.95 -63.70 5.72
CA LEU A 52 51.62 -63.94 6.27
C LEU A 52 51.23 -62.88 7.31
N ASP A 53 52.15 -62.48 8.18
CA ASP A 53 51.93 -61.42 9.17
C ASP A 53 51.64 -60.07 8.50
N ILE A 54 52.38 -59.72 7.44
CA ILE A 54 52.13 -58.50 6.65
C ILE A 54 50.75 -58.54 5.98
N ILE A 55 50.37 -59.69 5.41
CA ILE A 55 49.05 -59.86 4.76
C ILE A 55 47.92 -59.73 5.79
N ILE A 56 48.06 -60.37 6.96
CA ILE A 56 47.06 -60.31 8.05
C ILE A 56 46.95 -58.87 8.57
N PHE A 57 48.08 -58.20 8.82
CA PHE A 57 48.10 -56.81 9.28
C PHE A 57 47.41 -55.87 8.28
N THR A 58 47.75 -56.00 7.00
CA THR A 58 47.15 -55.20 5.91
C THR A 58 45.66 -55.44 5.79
N TYR A 59 45.22 -56.71 5.89
CA TYR A 59 43.81 -57.07 5.89
C TYR A 59 43.05 -56.43 7.06
N GLN A 60 43.59 -56.53 8.29
CA GLN A 60 42.98 -55.92 9.47
C GLN A 60 42.89 -54.40 9.35
N MET A 61 43.95 -53.75 8.86
CA MET A 61 43.97 -52.30 8.65
C MET A 61 42.94 -51.88 7.60
N ASN A 62 42.80 -52.64 6.51
CA ASN A 62 41.81 -52.37 5.47
C ASN A 62 40.37 -52.55 5.99
N GLN A 63 40.11 -53.55 6.83
CA GLN A 63 38.81 -53.72 7.48
C GLN A 63 38.48 -52.54 8.41
N LYS A 64 39.45 -52.06 9.21
CA LYS A 64 39.27 -50.84 10.03
C LYS A 64 38.95 -49.63 9.17
N LYS A 65 39.70 -49.39 8.08
CA LYS A 65 39.42 -48.29 7.12
C LYS A 65 38.01 -48.39 6.53
N LYS A 66 37.58 -49.58 6.10
CA LYS A 66 36.22 -49.83 5.57
C LYS A 66 35.12 -49.50 6.58
N LEU A 67 35.30 -49.87 7.85
CA LEU A 67 34.35 -49.54 8.92
C LEU A 67 34.27 -48.02 9.15
N THR A 68 35.41 -47.33 9.19
CA THR A 68 35.44 -45.86 9.33
C THR A 68 34.74 -45.18 8.16
N ILE A 69 35.01 -45.60 6.92
CA ILE A 69 34.34 -45.06 5.73
C ILE A 69 32.83 -45.28 5.78
N ARG A 70 32.37 -46.44 6.25
CA ARG A 70 30.93 -46.72 6.41
C ARG A 70 30.29 -45.79 7.45
N ARG A 71 30.94 -45.56 8.59
CA ARG A 71 30.42 -44.62 9.62
C ARG A 71 30.37 -43.19 9.08
N MET A 72 31.46 -42.70 8.50
CA MET A 72 31.53 -41.37 7.89
C MET A 72 30.45 -41.18 6.80
N LYS A 73 30.15 -42.22 6.01
CA LYS A 73 29.06 -42.18 5.04
C LYS A 73 27.68 -42.11 5.70
N GLY A 74 27.50 -42.79 6.84
CA GLY A 74 26.29 -42.68 7.67
C GLY A 74 26.11 -41.26 8.19
N ASP A 75 27.12 -40.72 8.86
CA ASP A 75 27.11 -39.35 9.40
C ASP A 75 26.86 -38.32 8.30
N MET A 76 27.48 -38.48 7.13
CA MET A 76 27.28 -37.59 5.98
C MET A 76 25.83 -37.63 5.46
N ASN A 77 25.20 -38.81 5.44
CA ASN A 77 23.78 -38.93 5.05
C ASN A 77 22.86 -38.28 6.08
N GLU A 78 23.16 -38.43 7.38
CA GLU A 78 22.41 -37.80 8.46
C GLU A 78 22.49 -36.28 8.39
N ILE A 79 23.72 -35.73 8.26
CA ILE A 79 23.94 -34.29 8.07
C ILE A 79 23.22 -33.79 6.81
N GLN A 80 23.23 -34.55 5.73
CA GLN A 80 22.52 -34.17 4.51
C GLN A 80 20.99 -34.12 4.71
N ALA A 81 20.43 -35.04 5.49
CA ALA A 81 19.02 -35.03 5.86
C ALA A 81 18.68 -33.85 6.79
N GLU A 82 19.54 -33.55 7.77
CA GLU A 82 19.40 -32.38 8.64
C GLU A 82 19.46 -31.06 7.86
N ILE A 83 20.39 -30.94 6.90
CA ILE A 83 20.49 -29.77 6.04
C ILE A 83 19.22 -29.62 5.19
N ALA A 84 18.72 -30.70 4.60
CA ALA A 84 17.51 -30.67 3.78
C ALA A 84 16.28 -30.24 4.60
N THR A 85 16.06 -30.87 5.75
CA THR A 85 14.93 -30.53 6.64
C THR A 85 15.04 -29.11 7.19
N THR A 86 16.24 -28.67 7.56
CA THR A 86 16.48 -27.29 8.01
C THR A 86 16.19 -26.27 6.91
N LYS A 87 16.66 -26.55 5.68
CA LYS A 87 16.40 -25.70 4.51
C LYS A 87 14.90 -25.59 4.21
N ASP A 88 14.17 -26.70 4.25
CA ASP A 88 12.73 -26.71 4.00
C ASP A 88 11.98 -25.92 5.09
N ASN A 89 12.34 -26.12 6.36
CA ASN A 89 11.77 -25.37 7.49
C ASN A 89 11.99 -23.85 7.36
N TYR A 90 13.20 -23.42 6.98
CA TYR A 90 13.47 -22.00 6.75
C TYR A 90 12.71 -21.45 5.55
N THR A 91 12.62 -22.23 4.47
CA THR A 91 11.87 -21.82 3.26
C THR A 91 10.39 -21.64 3.61
N GLN A 92 9.79 -22.58 4.33
CA GLN A 92 8.41 -22.47 4.78
C GLN A 92 8.19 -21.25 5.68
N LYS A 93 9.03 -21.06 6.71
CA LYS A 93 8.94 -19.89 7.60
C LYS A 93 9.06 -18.57 6.84
N LEU A 94 9.98 -18.51 5.87
CA LEU A 94 10.17 -17.32 5.04
C LEU A 94 8.94 -17.04 4.19
N THR A 95 8.33 -18.07 3.59
CA THR A 95 7.08 -17.95 2.84
C THR A 95 5.93 -17.45 3.73
N GLU A 96 5.77 -18.01 4.93
CA GLU A 96 4.73 -17.58 5.88
C GLU A 96 4.91 -16.12 6.31
N VAL A 97 6.14 -15.70 6.62
CA VAL A 97 6.45 -14.31 6.98
C VAL A 97 6.19 -13.37 5.80
N SER A 98 6.61 -13.76 4.60
CA SER A 98 6.38 -12.98 3.38
C SER A 98 4.89 -12.78 3.10
N GLN A 99 4.09 -13.83 3.20
CA GLN A 99 2.64 -13.76 3.04
C GLN A 99 1.97 -12.87 4.09
N LYS A 100 2.39 -12.97 5.36
CA LYS A 100 1.89 -12.09 6.43
C LYS A 100 2.21 -10.64 6.15
N LEU A 101 3.44 -10.35 5.70
CA LEU A 101 3.86 -8.99 5.34
C LEU A 101 3.03 -8.45 4.18
N GLU A 102 2.81 -9.26 3.13
CA GLU A 102 2.01 -8.87 1.97
C GLU A 102 0.56 -8.56 2.35
N LEU A 103 -0.03 -9.36 3.26
CA LEU A 103 -1.38 -9.10 3.78
C LEU A 103 -1.45 -7.80 4.59
N LEU A 104 -0.45 -7.52 5.42
CA LEU A 104 -0.37 -6.26 6.17
C LEU A 104 -0.23 -5.06 5.23
N ILE A 105 0.67 -5.15 4.25
CA ILE A 105 0.86 -4.10 3.23
C ILE A 105 -0.44 -3.85 2.46
N LYS A 106 -1.13 -4.91 2.02
CA LYS A 106 -2.42 -4.77 1.32
C LYS A 106 -3.45 -4.10 2.22
N LYS A 107 -3.56 -4.52 3.49
CA LYS A 107 -4.48 -3.91 4.44
C LYS A 107 -4.18 -2.42 4.63
N ASP A 108 -2.93 -2.06 4.89
CA ASP A 108 -2.53 -0.67 5.08
C ASP A 108 -2.77 0.17 3.81
N GLN A 109 -2.49 -0.40 2.63
CA GLN A 109 -2.77 0.27 1.35
C GLN A 109 -4.26 0.54 1.16
N THR A 110 -5.16 -0.37 1.55
CA THR A 110 -6.61 -0.12 1.49
C THR A 110 -7.04 1.01 2.41
N VAL A 111 -6.46 1.09 3.62
CA VAL A 111 -6.73 2.17 4.57
C VAL A 111 -6.23 3.52 4.02
N ILE A 112 -5.01 3.55 3.49
CA ILE A 112 -4.42 4.76 2.87
C ILE A 112 -5.28 5.25 1.71
N ASN A 113 -5.73 4.35 0.82
CA ASN A 113 -6.56 4.72 -0.32
C ASN A 113 -7.89 5.33 0.14
N ARG A 114 -8.55 4.70 1.12
CA ARG A 114 -9.79 5.22 1.71
C ARG A 114 -9.58 6.60 2.35
N GLN A 115 -8.52 6.77 3.13
CA GLN A 115 -8.20 8.05 3.76
C GLN A 115 -7.92 9.14 2.72
N LYS A 116 -7.26 8.80 1.61
CA LYS A 116 -7.01 9.73 0.50
C LYS A 116 -8.30 10.19 -0.17
N GLU A 117 -9.25 9.30 -0.39
CA GLU A 117 -10.58 9.62 -0.94
C GLU A 117 -11.39 10.50 0.03
N GLU A 118 -11.42 10.14 1.32
CA GLU A 118 -12.10 10.93 2.35
C GLU A 118 -11.48 12.34 2.47
N LEU A 119 -10.14 12.46 2.39
CA LEU A 119 -9.45 13.75 2.41
C LEU A 119 -9.82 14.59 1.19
N ALA A 120 -9.87 14.00 0.00
CA ALA A 120 -10.26 14.71 -1.23
C ALA A 120 -11.71 15.22 -1.15
N SER A 121 -12.63 14.39 -0.66
CA SER A 121 -14.03 14.77 -0.44
C SER A 121 -14.16 15.92 0.57
N LYS A 122 -13.49 15.81 1.74
CA LYS A 122 -13.50 16.86 2.76
C LYS A 122 -12.89 18.16 2.24
N ASN A 123 -11.80 18.09 1.49
CA ASN A 123 -11.16 19.28 0.90
C ASN A 123 -12.09 19.99 -0.11
N ASN A 124 -12.82 19.23 -0.93
CA ASN A 124 -13.80 19.82 -1.85
C ASN A 124 -14.93 20.53 -1.10
N ARG A 125 -15.45 19.91 -0.02
CA ARG A 125 -16.46 20.55 0.85
C ARG A 125 -15.94 21.84 1.49
N ILE A 126 -14.70 21.86 1.96
CA ILE A 126 -14.08 23.07 2.52
C ILE A 126 -13.96 24.18 1.48
N LYS A 127 -13.61 23.85 0.22
CA LYS A 127 -13.56 24.85 -0.86
C LYS A 127 -14.93 25.44 -1.16
N GLU A 128 -15.97 24.60 -1.17
CA GLU A 128 -17.35 25.04 -1.35
C GLU A 128 -17.80 25.96 -0.21
N HIS A 129 -17.62 25.54 1.05
CA HIS A 129 -17.94 26.37 2.21
C HIS A 129 -17.16 27.69 2.23
N THR A 130 -15.87 27.69 1.86
CA THR A 130 -15.08 28.92 1.75
C THR A 130 -15.66 29.88 0.72
N LYS A 131 -16.13 29.35 -0.43
CA LYS A 131 -16.78 30.16 -1.46
C LYS A 131 -18.10 30.75 -0.95
N ASP A 132 -18.90 29.97 -0.24
CA ASP A 132 -20.16 30.45 0.34
C ASP A 132 -19.93 31.51 1.41
N ILE A 133 -18.95 31.30 2.31
CA ILE A 133 -18.56 32.28 3.33
C ILE A 133 -18.11 33.59 2.67
N ALA A 134 -17.31 33.52 1.60
CA ALA A 134 -16.90 34.72 0.86
C ALA A 134 -18.12 35.46 0.26
N ALA A 135 -19.05 34.73 -0.35
CA ALA A 135 -20.27 35.31 -0.89
C ALA A 135 -21.16 35.95 0.19
N ILE A 136 -21.30 35.30 1.35
CA ILE A 136 -22.03 35.84 2.51
C ILE A 136 -21.34 37.09 3.04
N SER A 137 -20.01 37.08 3.18
CA SER A 137 -19.23 38.23 3.64
C SER A 137 -19.38 39.43 2.70
N ASP A 138 -19.32 39.21 1.39
CA ASP A 138 -19.54 40.25 0.39
C ASP A 138 -20.98 40.78 0.45
N GLY A 139 -21.96 39.87 0.58
CA GLY A 139 -23.37 40.22 0.75
C GLY A 139 -23.63 41.06 2.00
N LEU A 140 -22.99 40.71 3.13
CA LEU A 140 -23.07 41.44 4.39
C LEU A 140 -22.49 42.85 4.25
N LYS A 141 -21.35 42.98 3.56
CA LYS A 141 -20.73 44.29 3.29
C LYS A 141 -21.65 45.16 2.44
N SER A 142 -22.24 44.61 1.37
CA SER A 142 -23.21 45.32 0.56
C SER A 142 -24.47 45.70 1.34
N LEU A 143 -24.98 44.81 2.18
CA LEU A 143 -26.16 45.08 3.02
C LEU A 143 -25.86 46.18 4.06
N TYR A 144 -24.67 46.19 4.66
CA TYR A 144 -24.22 47.26 5.56
C TYR A 144 -24.27 48.63 4.90
N TYR A 145 -23.70 48.74 3.69
CA TYR A 145 -23.74 50.00 2.94
C TYR A 145 -25.16 50.43 2.56
N ILE A 146 -26.01 49.46 2.16
CA ILE A 146 -27.43 49.71 1.91
C ILE A 146 -28.09 50.28 3.16
N LEU A 147 -27.91 49.64 4.33
CA LEU A 147 -28.51 50.06 5.58
C LEU A 147 -28.09 51.48 5.98
N ASN A 148 -26.83 51.84 5.77
CA ASN A 148 -26.29 53.16 6.08
C ASN A 148 -26.56 54.24 5.02
N ASN A 149 -27.31 53.92 3.96
CA ASN A 149 -27.57 54.83 2.83
C ASN A 149 -26.29 55.36 2.18
N GLU A 150 -25.23 54.55 2.11
CA GLU A 150 -24.01 54.93 1.38
C GLU A 150 -24.26 54.81 -0.12
N GLU A 151 -24.05 55.92 -0.83
CA GLU A 151 -24.96 56.35 -1.90
C GLU A 151 -24.68 55.84 -3.33
N ASP A 152 -23.73 54.94 -3.58
CA ASP A 152 -23.31 54.59 -4.96
C ASP A 152 -23.38 53.09 -5.31
N LEU A 153 -24.33 52.36 -4.71
CA LEU A 153 -24.53 50.95 -5.05
C LEU A 153 -25.48 50.80 -6.23
N LYS A 154 -24.93 50.60 -7.43
CA LYS A 154 -25.67 49.93 -8.52
C LYS A 154 -25.41 48.44 -8.40
N LEU A 155 -26.37 47.71 -7.83
CA LEU A 155 -26.19 46.28 -7.62
C LEU A 155 -26.18 45.52 -8.95
N ASP A 156 -25.08 44.82 -9.20
CA ASP A 156 -25.03 43.83 -10.27
C ASP A 156 -25.74 42.53 -9.87
N LYS A 157 -25.79 41.57 -10.80
CA LYS A 157 -26.45 40.28 -10.58
C LYS A 157 -25.79 39.50 -9.42
N GLN A 158 -24.47 39.48 -9.34
CA GLN A 158 -23.73 38.73 -8.33
C GLN A 158 -23.92 39.34 -6.94
N GLN A 159 -23.93 40.65 -6.85
CA GLN A 159 -24.20 41.37 -5.61
C GLN A 159 -25.61 41.11 -5.11
N ILE A 160 -26.61 41.08 -5.98
CA ILE A 160 -27.98 40.69 -5.62
C ILE A 160 -28.00 39.27 -5.04
N GLU A 161 -27.38 38.29 -5.72
CA GLU A 161 -27.32 36.91 -5.23
C GLU A 161 -26.59 36.79 -3.88
N ASN A 162 -25.48 37.51 -3.70
CA ASN A 162 -24.72 37.52 -2.45
C ASN A 162 -25.53 38.15 -1.29
N ILE A 163 -26.25 39.25 -1.56
CA ILE A 163 -27.09 39.91 -0.56
C ILE A 163 -28.26 39.00 -0.19
N THR A 164 -28.96 38.39 -1.15
CA THR A 164 -30.03 37.44 -0.87
C THR A 164 -29.55 36.29 0.01
N LYS A 165 -28.41 35.67 -0.35
CA LYS A 165 -27.79 34.61 0.46
C LYS A 165 -27.40 35.07 1.87
N CYS A 166 -26.93 36.30 2.02
CA CYS A 166 -26.64 36.86 3.32
C CYS A 166 -27.93 37.11 4.12
N TYR A 167 -28.97 37.62 3.46
CA TYR A 167 -30.22 37.99 4.11
C TYR A 167 -31.05 36.77 4.55
N SER A 168 -30.94 35.64 3.86
CA SER A 168 -31.56 34.38 4.30
C SER A 168 -31.01 33.89 5.64
N LEU A 169 -29.81 34.31 6.05
CA LEU A 169 -29.26 34.04 7.39
C LEU A 169 -29.77 35.02 8.46
N ILE A 170 -30.37 36.13 8.05
CA ILE A 170 -30.87 37.20 8.95
C ILE A 170 -32.37 37.05 9.20
N ASP A 171 -33.15 36.82 8.13
CA ASP A 171 -34.60 36.62 8.18
C ASP A 171 -34.98 35.41 7.31
N GLU A 172 -34.61 34.21 7.80
CA GLU A 172 -34.80 32.92 7.11
C GLU A 172 -36.28 32.67 6.78
N ASP A 173 -37.17 32.96 7.73
CA ASP A 173 -38.61 32.76 7.57
C ASP A 173 -39.15 33.59 6.39
N PHE A 174 -38.75 34.87 6.30
CA PHE A 174 -39.18 35.75 5.21
C PHE A 174 -38.67 35.27 3.84
N VAL A 175 -37.38 34.92 3.74
CA VAL A 175 -36.81 34.45 2.47
C VAL A 175 -37.41 33.12 2.04
N THR A 176 -37.59 32.18 2.98
CA THR A 176 -38.21 30.89 2.71
C THR A 176 -39.64 31.07 2.20
N LEU A 177 -40.41 32.02 2.76
CA LEU A 177 -41.74 32.37 2.26
C LEU A 177 -41.71 32.94 0.83
N LEU A 178 -40.68 33.73 0.47
CA LEU A 178 -40.52 34.26 -0.89
C LEU A 178 -40.14 33.18 -1.91
N GLU A 179 -39.32 32.20 -1.51
CA GLU A 179 -38.92 31.09 -2.37
C GLU A 179 -40.09 30.14 -2.67
N HIS A 180 -41.00 29.95 -1.71
CA HIS A 180 -42.13 29.01 -1.79
C HIS A 180 -43.47 29.67 -2.15
N LEU A 181 -43.45 30.83 -2.84
CA LEU A 181 -44.68 31.46 -3.34
C LEU A 181 -45.45 30.52 -4.28
N ASN A 182 -46.77 30.39 -4.07
CA ASN A 182 -47.62 29.65 -4.98
C ASN A 182 -47.64 30.35 -6.35
N GLY A 183 -47.33 29.58 -7.41
CA GLY A 183 -47.39 30.06 -8.79
C GLY A 183 -46.02 30.29 -9.42
N LYS A 184 -45.79 31.49 -9.98
CA LYS A 184 -44.56 31.78 -10.75
C LYS A 184 -43.40 32.09 -9.80
N PRO A 185 -42.22 31.50 -10.00
CA PRO A 185 -41.06 31.76 -9.16
C PRO A 185 -40.72 33.25 -9.13
N ILE A 186 -40.29 33.73 -7.96
CA ILE A 186 -39.76 35.07 -7.79
C ILE A 186 -38.39 35.16 -8.48
N THR A 187 -38.14 36.26 -9.18
CA THR A 187 -36.83 36.51 -9.79
C THR A 187 -35.90 37.17 -8.78
N PRO A 188 -34.57 37.06 -8.91
CA PRO A 188 -33.63 37.66 -7.95
C PRO A 188 -33.83 39.18 -7.75
N LYS A 189 -34.23 39.91 -8.80
CA LYS A 189 -34.55 41.35 -8.69
C LYS A 189 -35.84 41.62 -7.94
N GLU A 190 -36.85 40.76 -8.08
CA GLU A 190 -38.11 40.89 -7.35
C GLU A 190 -37.91 40.53 -5.87
N GLU A 191 -37.08 39.54 -5.58
CA GLU A 191 -36.68 39.15 -4.23
C GLU A 191 -35.87 40.26 -3.54
N MET A 192 -34.87 40.82 -4.22
CA MET A 192 -34.12 41.97 -3.72
C MET A 192 -35.04 43.17 -3.44
N LEU A 193 -36.04 43.41 -4.28
CA LEU A 193 -37.05 44.44 -4.02
C LEU A 193 -37.82 44.17 -2.72
N CYS A 194 -38.23 42.91 -2.48
CA CYS A 194 -38.88 42.51 -1.24
C CYS A 194 -37.98 42.72 -0.02
N ILE A 195 -36.70 42.35 -0.12
CA ILE A 195 -35.71 42.56 0.95
C ILE A 195 -35.55 44.05 1.26
N LEU A 196 -35.39 44.89 0.24
CA LEU A 196 -35.24 46.34 0.42
C LEU A 196 -36.47 46.97 1.09
N TRP A 197 -37.68 46.51 0.75
CA TRP A 197 -38.90 46.91 1.42
C TRP A 197 -38.97 46.41 2.86
N ARG A 198 -38.57 45.16 3.11
CA ARG A 198 -38.54 44.54 4.44
C ARG A 198 -37.62 45.28 5.41
N ILE A 199 -36.47 45.79 4.93
CA ILE A 199 -35.56 46.62 5.71
C ILE A 199 -35.95 48.11 5.74
N GLY A 200 -37.11 48.48 5.18
CA GLY A 200 -37.67 49.83 5.27
C GLY A 200 -37.09 50.87 4.33
N LYS A 201 -36.50 50.48 3.18
CA LYS A 201 -36.03 51.46 2.19
C LYS A 201 -37.19 52.14 1.47
N ASP A 202 -37.09 53.46 1.34
CA ASP A 202 -38.04 54.26 0.60
C ASP A 202 -37.89 54.06 -0.92
N LYS A 203 -38.88 54.55 -1.66
CA LYS A 203 -38.95 54.40 -3.12
C LYS A 203 -37.72 54.96 -3.85
N GLU A 204 -37.20 56.11 -3.45
CA GLU A 204 -36.07 56.76 -4.13
C GLU A 204 -34.79 55.97 -3.89
N SER A 205 -34.56 55.53 -2.64
CA SER A 205 -33.46 54.64 -2.28
C SER A 205 -33.51 53.32 -3.06
N VAL A 206 -34.68 52.68 -3.12
CA VAL A 206 -34.87 51.42 -3.87
C VAL A 206 -34.56 51.61 -5.36
N MET A 207 -35.05 52.70 -5.96
CA MET A 207 -34.79 53.02 -7.36
C MET A 207 -33.30 53.23 -7.63
N LYS A 208 -32.59 53.93 -6.73
CA LYS A 208 -31.15 54.17 -6.83
C LYS A 208 -30.35 52.87 -6.73
N ILE A 209 -30.62 52.05 -5.70
CA ILE A 209 -29.92 50.79 -5.41
C ILE A 209 -30.06 49.78 -6.56
N LEU A 210 -31.27 49.63 -7.09
CA LEU A 210 -31.56 48.69 -8.17
C LEU A 210 -31.27 49.26 -9.57
N GLY A 211 -30.87 50.53 -9.67
CA GLY A 211 -30.60 51.20 -10.94
C GLY A 211 -31.83 51.28 -11.87
N LEU A 212 -33.01 51.53 -11.32
CA LEU A 212 -34.28 51.50 -12.04
C LEU A 212 -34.76 52.90 -12.44
N SER A 213 -35.34 53.01 -13.64
CA SER A 213 -36.14 54.19 -14.02
C SER A 213 -37.49 54.19 -13.28
N LYS A 214 -38.20 55.32 -13.29
CA LYS A 214 -39.55 55.43 -12.67
C LYS A 214 -40.51 54.36 -13.20
N ASP A 215 -40.51 54.13 -14.51
CA ASP A 215 -41.38 53.12 -15.12
C ASP A 215 -40.88 51.69 -14.89
N GLY A 216 -39.55 51.49 -14.86
CA GLY A 216 -38.96 50.20 -14.50
C GLY A 216 -39.34 49.78 -13.07
N TYR A 217 -39.29 50.72 -12.13
CA TYR A 217 -39.76 50.49 -10.75
C TYR A 217 -41.25 50.17 -10.69
N ARG A 218 -42.10 50.93 -11.40
CA ARG A 218 -43.55 50.66 -11.44
C ARG A 218 -43.87 49.26 -11.95
N GLN A 219 -43.21 48.84 -13.04
CA GLN A 219 -43.40 47.50 -13.61
C GLN A 219 -42.87 46.40 -12.68
N LEU A 220 -41.73 46.61 -12.03
CA LEU A 220 -41.19 45.66 -11.07
C LEU A 220 -42.11 45.54 -9.84
N LYS A 221 -42.48 46.67 -9.21
CA LYS A 221 -43.42 46.73 -8.09
C LYS A 221 -44.74 46.02 -8.42
N PHE A 222 -45.34 46.32 -9.57
CA PHE A 222 -46.60 45.71 -9.98
C PHE A 222 -46.49 44.19 -10.15
N ARG A 223 -45.42 43.71 -10.80
CA ARG A 223 -45.19 42.27 -10.99
C ARG A 223 -44.94 41.56 -9.66
N THR A 224 -44.11 42.13 -8.79
CA THR A 224 -43.83 41.58 -7.46
C THR A 224 -45.09 41.51 -6.61
N LEU A 225 -45.82 42.62 -6.46
CA LEU A 225 -47.06 42.65 -5.66
C LEU A 225 -48.13 41.67 -6.19
N LYS A 226 -48.25 41.53 -7.51
CA LYS A 226 -49.17 40.56 -8.10
C LYS A 226 -48.85 39.12 -7.69
N LYS A 227 -47.57 38.78 -7.47
CA LYS A 227 -47.15 37.46 -6.98
C LYS A 227 -47.41 37.35 -5.47
N LEU A 228 -46.95 38.32 -4.69
CA LEU A 228 -47.08 38.30 -3.23
C LEU A 228 -48.53 38.26 -2.75
N LYS A 229 -49.44 38.98 -3.41
CA LYS A 229 -50.88 39.03 -3.03
C LYS A 229 -51.62 37.71 -3.24
N GLN A 230 -51.02 36.73 -3.92
CA GLN A 230 -51.61 35.39 -4.04
C GLN A 230 -51.46 34.60 -2.74
N GLU A 231 -50.51 35.00 -1.89
CA GLU A 231 -50.30 34.41 -0.57
C GLU A 231 -50.99 35.22 0.53
N THR A 232 -51.66 34.50 1.42
CA THR A 232 -52.26 35.10 2.62
C THR A 232 -51.19 35.56 3.62
N SER A 233 -50.04 34.88 3.68
CA SER A 233 -48.91 35.22 4.56
C SER A 233 -48.29 36.59 4.26
N PHE A 234 -48.32 37.03 2.99
CA PHE A 234 -47.78 38.32 2.58
C PHE A 234 -48.78 39.47 2.61
N LYS A 235 -50.03 39.24 3.05
CA LYS A 235 -51.08 40.27 3.05
C LYS A 235 -50.66 41.52 3.83
N HIS A 236 -50.26 41.35 5.09
CA HIS A 236 -49.80 42.46 5.93
C HIS A 236 -48.54 43.15 5.38
N PHE A 237 -47.63 42.39 4.77
CA PHE A 237 -46.45 42.96 4.12
C PHE A 237 -46.84 43.83 2.93
N CYS A 238 -47.78 43.37 2.09
CA CYS A 238 -48.26 44.11 0.93
C CYS A 238 -49.06 45.36 1.32
N ASP A 239 -49.89 45.29 2.36
CA ASP A 239 -50.73 46.40 2.82
C ASP A 239 -49.89 47.59 3.32
N ASN A 240 -48.70 47.33 3.87
CA ASN A 240 -47.75 48.36 4.30
C ASN A 240 -46.97 49.03 3.15
N LEU A 241 -47.14 48.56 1.91
CA LEU A 241 -46.41 49.04 0.73
C LEU A 241 -47.27 49.85 -0.24
N GLU A 242 -48.58 49.93 0.01
CA GLU A 242 -49.53 50.77 -0.73
C GLU A 242 -49.55 52.20 -0.20
#